data_AF-A0A1I6WK43-F1
#
_entry.id   AF-A0A1I6WK43-F1
#
_cell.length_a   1.000
_cell.length_b   1.000
_cell.length_c   1.000
_cell.angle_alpha   90.00
_cell.angle_beta   90.00
_cell.angle_gamma   90.00
#
_symmetry.space_group_name_H-M   'P 1'
#
loop_
_entity.id
_entity.type
_entity.pdbx_description
1 polymer ?
#
loop_
_entity_poly.entity_id
_entity_poly.type
_entity_poly.pdbx_seq_one_letter_code
_entity_poly.pdbx_strand_id
1 'polypeptide(L)'
;MAAQTAIEILDSMFDLFKQMGSGIALDLHWLEIAQRLHRVRAEATWSGDLDFVATKLKAQAAYYATTYRQPNGSEHMRRLNAERLEEVVKCYSILRAHLEQQIPLSQHV
;
A
#
# COMPACT_ATOMS: atom_id res chain seq x y z
N MET A 1 11.12 -10.04 15.68
CA MET A 1 10.04 -10.93 15.18
C MET A 1 8.85 -10.11 14.72
N ALA A 2 8.18 -9.34 15.58
CA ALA A 2 6.96 -8.62 15.22
C ALA A 2 7.09 -7.62 14.04
N ALA A 3 8.18 -6.83 13.98
CA ALA A 3 8.43 -5.92 12.85
C ALA A 3 8.66 -6.65 11.50
N GLN A 4 9.30 -7.83 11.52
CA GLN A 4 9.52 -8.63 10.31
C GLN A 4 8.20 -9.18 9.76
N THR A 5 7.33 -9.70 10.64
CA THR A 5 5.99 -10.15 10.28
C THR A 5 5.12 -9.00 9.74
N ALA A 6 5.24 -7.80 10.33
CA ALA A 6 4.57 -6.61 9.80
C ALA A 6 5.02 -6.27 8.36
N ILE A 7 6.32 -6.38 8.07
CA ILE A 7 6.84 -6.17 6.70
C ILE A 7 6.35 -7.26 5.75
N GLU A 8 6.32 -8.53 6.15
CA GLU A 8 5.81 -9.61 5.29
C GLU A 8 4.33 -9.41 4.94
N ILE A 9 3.51 -9.00 5.92
CA ILE A 9 2.10 -8.65 5.69
C ILE A 9 2.01 -7.47 4.74
N LEU A 10 2.84 -6.44 4.93
CA LEU A 10 2.87 -5.27 4.06
C LEU A 10 3.30 -5.65 2.63
N ASP A 11 4.39 -6.39 2.46
CA ASP A 11 4.95 -6.81 1.17
C ASP A 11 3.95 -7.68 0.38
N SER A 12 3.12 -8.46 1.08
CA SER A 12 2.03 -9.21 0.42
C SER A 12 1.07 -8.31 -0.37
N MET A 13 0.90 -7.04 0.04
CA MET A 13 0.01 -6.07 -0.62
C MET A 13 0.52 -5.65 -2.00
N PHE A 14 1.80 -5.86 -2.31
CA PHE A 14 2.39 -5.40 -3.55
C PHE A 14 1.69 -5.96 -4.80
N ASP A 15 1.27 -7.23 -4.76
CA ASP A 15 0.53 -7.84 -5.86
C ASP A 15 -0.87 -7.25 -6.06
N LEU A 16 -1.47 -6.67 -5.00
CA LEU A 16 -2.74 -5.94 -5.12
C LEU A 16 -2.57 -4.68 -5.96
N PHE A 17 -1.42 -3.99 -5.90
CA PHE A 17 -1.20 -2.80 -6.71
C PHE A 17 -1.15 -3.14 -8.20
N LYS A 18 -0.58 -4.29 -8.58
CA LYS A 18 -0.59 -4.76 -9.97
C LYS A 18 -2.01 -5.03 -10.46
N GLN A 19 -2.83 -5.67 -9.64
CA GLN A 19 -4.24 -5.96 -9.94
C GLN A 19 -5.09 -4.69 -9.98
N MET A 20 -4.79 -3.73 -9.11
CA MET A 20 -5.42 -2.41 -9.17
C MET A 20 -5.04 -1.65 -10.45
N GLY A 21 -3.78 -1.72 -10.88
CA GLY A 21 -3.32 -1.11 -12.14
C GLY A 21 -4.03 -1.63 -13.39
N SER A 22 -4.48 -2.89 -13.37
CA SER A 22 -5.28 -3.47 -14.47
C SER A 22 -6.77 -3.12 -14.38
N GLY A 23 -7.22 -2.44 -13.32
CA GLY A 23 -8.61 -2.05 -13.12
C GLY A 23 -9.53 -3.20 -12.72
N ILE A 24 -8.98 -4.35 -12.35
CA ILE A 24 -9.75 -5.53 -11.94
C ILE A 24 -10.12 -5.37 -10.46
N ALA A 25 -11.38 -5.65 -10.11
CA ALA A 25 -11.85 -5.80 -8.73
C ALA A 25 -11.36 -4.73 -7.72
N LEU A 26 -11.30 -3.47 -8.16
CA LEU A 26 -10.74 -2.35 -7.40
C LEU A 26 -11.34 -2.22 -5.99
N ASP A 27 -12.65 -2.43 -5.90
CA ASP A 27 -13.43 -2.39 -4.67
C ASP A 27 -12.94 -3.42 -3.64
N LEU A 28 -12.59 -4.62 -4.12
CA LEU A 28 -12.07 -5.70 -3.29
C LEU A 28 -10.62 -5.46 -2.90
N HIS A 29 -9.80 -4.94 -3.81
CA HIS A 29 -8.39 -4.72 -3.54
C HIS A 29 -8.14 -3.59 -2.54
N TRP A 30 -8.89 -2.48 -2.58
CA TRP A 30 -8.71 -1.45 -1.56
C TRP A 30 -9.17 -1.93 -0.17
N LEU A 31 -10.24 -2.74 -0.11
CA LEU A 31 -10.69 -3.37 1.15
C LEU A 31 -9.63 -4.31 1.71
N GLU A 32 -9.01 -5.13 0.86
CA GLU A 32 -7.93 -6.04 1.23
C GLU A 32 -6.71 -5.27 1.75
N ILE A 33 -6.33 -4.15 1.12
CA ILE A 33 -5.28 -3.25 1.65
C ILE A 33 -5.64 -2.78 3.06
N ALA A 34 -6.87 -2.33 3.29
CA ALA A 34 -7.31 -1.88 4.61
C ALA A 34 -7.24 -3.00 5.67
N GLN A 35 -7.62 -4.23 5.31
CA GLN A 35 -7.54 -5.38 6.21
C GLN A 35 -6.09 -5.75 6.54
N ARG A 36 -5.21 -5.75 5.54
CA ARG A 36 -3.79 -6.05 5.77
C ARG A 36 -3.12 -4.96 6.60
N LEU A 37 -3.47 -3.68 6.43
CA LEU A 37 -2.98 -2.61 7.29
C LEU A 37 -3.42 -2.78 8.74
N HIS A 38 -4.62 -3.30 8.96
CA HIS A 38 -5.07 -3.66 10.31
C HIS A 38 -4.23 -4.81 10.92
N ARG A 39 -3.80 -5.78 10.11
CA ARG A 39 -2.89 -6.85 10.57
C ARG A 39 -1.48 -6.32 10.84
N VAL A 40 -0.93 -5.48 9.94
CA VAL A 40 0.32 -4.73 10.21
C VAL A 40 0.21 -3.99 11.54
N ARG A 41 -0.98 -3.46 11.86
CA ARG A 41 -1.22 -2.77 13.12
C ARG A 41 -1.07 -3.63 14.36
N ALA A 42 -1.46 -4.88 14.29
CA ALA A 42 -1.30 -5.81 15.40
C ALA A 42 0.17 -6.20 15.65
N GLU A 43 1.02 -6.14 14.62
CA GLU A 43 2.40 -6.65 14.66
C GLU A 43 3.47 -5.55 14.85
N ALA A 44 3.22 -4.32 14.41
CA ALA A 44 4.19 -3.22 14.45
C ALA A 44 4.10 -2.37 15.72
N THR A 45 5.20 -1.70 16.09
CA THR A 45 5.16 -0.63 17.10
C THR A 45 4.65 0.64 16.42
N TRP A 46 3.55 1.23 16.92
CA TRP A 46 2.95 2.41 16.29
C TRP A 46 3.55 3.71 16.79
N SER A 47 3.95 4.54 15.82
CA SER A 47 4.18 5.96 16.01
C SER A 47 3.08 6.77 15.32
N GLY A 48 2.98 8.06 15.65
CA GLY A 48 2.07 8.97 14.94
C GLY A 48 2.37 9.06 13.45
N ASP A 49 3.63 9.00 13.05
CA ASP A 49 4.04 9.01 11.64
C ASP A 49 3.56 7.76 10.91
N LEU A 50 3.68 6.59 11.54
CA LEU A 50 3.25 5.33 10.97
C LEU A 50 1.71 5.28 10.81
N ASP A 51 0.97 5.81 11.80
CA ASP A 51 -0.49 6.00 11.76
C ASP A 51 -0.93 6.92 10.63
N PHE A 52 -0.24 8.04 10.48
CA PHE A 52 -0.49 8.99 9.41
C PHE A 52 -0.25 8.37 8.03
N VAL A 53 0.88 7.70 7.82
CA VAL A 53 1.23 7.10 6.52
C VAL A 53 0.29 5.93 6.19
N ALA A 54 -0.05 5.08 7.16
CA ALA A 54 -1.00 3.98 6.94
C ALA A 54 -2.41 4.51 6.58
N THR A 55 -2.87 5.56 7.26
CA THR A 55 -4.13 6.24 6.93
C THR A 55 -4.10 6.83 5.53
N LYS A 56 -2.99 7.50 5.17
CA LYS A 56 -2.80 8.07 3.84
C LYS A 56 -2.78 7.00 2.75
N LEU A 57 -2.10 5.88 2.97
CA LEU A 57 -2.09 4.74 2.05
C LEU A 57 -3.50 4.21 1.79
N LYS A 58 -4.28 3.99 2.86
CA LYS A 58 -5.68 3.56 2.74
C LYS A 58 -6.52 4.57 1.95
N ALA A 59 -6.38 5.86 2.24
CA ALA A 59 -7.11 6.92 1.55
C ALA A 59 -6.74 7.00 0.06
N GLN A 60 -5.45 6.88 -0.29
CA GLN A 60 -5.01 6.87 -1.68
C GLN A 60 -5.50 5.64 -2.43
N ALA A 61 -5.50 4.45 -1.80
CA ALA A 61 -6.04 3.24 -2.43
C ALA A 61 -7.56 3.36 -2.71
N ALA A 62 -8.33 3.91 -1.77
CA ALA A 62 -9.76 4.18 -1.96
C ALA A 62 -10.00 5.25 -3.04
N TYR A 63 -9.21 6.33 -3.03
CA TYR A 63 -9.27 7.38 -4.05
C TYR A 63 -8.95 6.83 -5.44
N TYR A 64 -7.93 5.98 -5.56
CA TYR A 64 -7.60 5.30 -6.80
C TYR A 64 -8.79 4.47 -7.31
N ALA A 65 -9.36 3.62 -6.45
CA ALA A 65 -10.48 2.76 -6.82
C ALA A 65 -11.69 3.58 -7.33
N THR A 66 -12.02 4.68 -6.65
CA THR A 66 -13.16 5.55 -7.02
C THR A 66 -12.92 6.40 -8.27
N THR A 67 -11.68 6.77 -8.57
CA THR A 67 -11.35 7.66 -9.68
C THR A 67 -10.78 6.98 -10.90
N TYR A 68 -10.55 5.66 -10.82
CA TYR A 68 -10.10 4.85 -11.94
C TYR A 68 -11.07 4.96 -13.11
N ARG A 69 -10.51 5.07 -14.31
CA ARG A 69 -11.28 5.05 -15.55
C ARG A 69 -10.67 4.05 -16.51
N GLN A 70 -11.50 3.18 -17.09
CA GLN A 70 -11.04 2.24 -18.10
C GLN A 70 -10.39 3.00 -19.28
N PRO A 71 -9.17 2.63 -19.69
CA PRO A 71 -8.47 3.40 -20.70
C PRO A 71 -9.10 3.35 -22.09
N ASN A 72 -9.84 2.28 -22.44
CA ASN A 72 -10.49 2.10 -23.75
C ASN A 72 -9.57 2.46 -24.95
N GLY A 73 -8.30 2.08 -24.88
CA GLY A 73 -7.27 2.38 -25.88
C GLY A 73 -6.58 3.75 -25.73
N SER A 74 -7.09 4.65 -24.89
CA SER A 74 -6.49 5.95 -24.61
C SER A 74 -5.21 5.83 -23.79
N GLU A 75 -4.09 6.25 -24.39
CA GLU A 75 -2.80 6.31 -23.70
C GLU A 75 -2.79 7.37 -22.59
N HIS A 76 -3.47 8.50 -22.80
CA HIS A 76 -3.60 9.53 -21.78
C HIS A 76 -4.26 8.98 -20.51
N MET A 77 -5.34 8.20 -20.65
CA MET A 77 -6.00 7.56 -19.52
C MET A 77 -5.12 6.50 -18.85
N ARG A 78 -4.33 5.74 -19.61
CA ARG A 78 -3.34 4.81 -19.05
C ARG A 78 -2.32 5.54 -18.18
N ARG A 79 -1.77 6.66 -18.66
CA ARG A 79 -0.80 7.47 -17.90
C ARG A 79 -1.43 8.06 -16.65
N LEU A 80 -2.62 8.64 -16.75
CA LEU A 80 -3.34 9.21 -15.60
C LEU A 80 -3.61 8.16 -14.51
N ASN A 81 -4.03 6.95 -14.89
CA ASN A 81 -4.19 5.87 -13.92
C ASN A 81 -2.84 5.44 -13.33
N ALA A 82 -1.77 5.35 -14.13
CA ALA A 82 -0.45 4.99 -13.62
C ALA A 82 0.07 6.01 -12.60
N GLU A 83 -0.05 7.31 -12.88
CA GLU A 83 0.35 8.41 -11.98
C GLU A 83 -0.41 8.35 -10.65
N ARG A 84 -1.71 8.04 -10.68
CA ARG A 84 -2.50 7.89 -9.45
C ARG A 84 -2.14 6.64 -8.66
N LEU A 85 -1.82 5.54 -9.35
CA LEU A 85 -1.37 4.32 -8.69
C LEU A 85 0.01 4.53 -8.03
N GLU A 86 0.86 5.35 -8.63
CA GLU A 86 2.17 5.70 -8.09
C GLU A 86 2.06 6.38 -6.71
N GLU A 87 1.04 7.21 -6.48
CA GLU A 87 0.79 7.80 -5.16
C GLU A 87 0.43 6.75 -4.09
N VAL A 88 -0.27 5.67 -4.46
CA VAL A 88 -0.53 4.52 -3.58
C VAL A 88 0.78 3.82 -3.24
N VAL A 89 1.58 3.51 -4.27
CA VAL A 89 2.88 2.83 -4.12
C VAL A 89 3.85 3.67 -3.30
N LYS A 90 3.85 4.99 -3.45
CA LYS A 90 4.67 5.91 -2.67
C LYS A 90 4.34 5.85 -1.18
N CYS A 91 3.05 5.85 -0.83
CA CYS A 91 2.63 5.72 0.57
C CYS A 91 3.04 4.35 1.15
N TYR A 92 2.93 3.29 0.35
CA TYR A 92 3.42 1.96 0.70
C TYR A 92 4.93 1.96 0.98
N SER A 93 5.74 2.54 0.10
CA SER A 93 7.21 2.57 0.26
C SER A 93 7.64 3.33 1.51
N ILE A 94 6.97 4.44 1.82
CA ILE A 94 7.22 5.22 3.05
C ILE A 94 6.85 4.38 4.28
N LEU A 95 5.70 3.70 4.26
CA LEU A 95 5.27 2.84 5.37
C LEU A 95 6.26 1.70 5.62
N ARG A 96 6.74 1.07 4.54
CA ARG A 96 7.73 0.00 4.58
C ARG A 96 9.04 0.48 5.19
N ALA A 97 9.54 1.65 4.77
CA ALA A 97 10.76 2.23 5.33
C ALA A 97 10.64 2.51 6.84
N HIS A 98 9.48 2.96 7.32
CA HIS A 98 9.24 3.14 8.75
C HIS A 98 9.22 1.80 9.52
N LEU A 99 8.70 0.73 8.92
CA LEU A 99 8.74 -0.60 9.55
C LEU A 99 10.16 -1.18 9.57
N GLU A 100 10.94 -0.97 8.51
CA GLU A 100 12.35 -1.40 8.44
C GLU A 100 13.20 -0.75 9.53
N GLN A 101 12.95 0.51 9.86
CA GLN A 101 13.62 1.21 10.98
C GLN A 101 13.35 0.57 12.36
N GLN A 102 12.32 -0.27 12.49
CA GLN A 102 12.02 -0.98 13.73
C GLN A 102 12.81 -2.30 13.87
N ILE A 103 13.47 -2.77 12.82
CA ILE A 103 14.30 -3.97 12.87
C ILE A 103 15.63 -3.60 13.53
N PRO A 104 16.00 -4.22 14.67
CA PRO A 104 17.30 -3.97 15.28
C PRO A 104 18.44 -4.34 14.32
N LEU A 105 19.45 -3.46 14.20
CA LEU A 105 20.65 -3.63 13.37
C LEU A 105 21.37 -4.99 13.57
N SER A 106 21.16 -5.66 14.70
CA SER A 106 21.72 -6.98 15.01
C SER A 106 21.11 -8.15 14.21
N GLN A 107 20.12 -7.90 13.36
CA GLN A 107 19.51 -8.91 12.47
C GLN A 107 19.92 -8.76 11.00
N HIS A 108 20.90 -7.90 10.68
CA HIS A 108 21.51 -7.78 9.34
C HIS A 108 22.77 -8.64 9.14
N VAL A 109 22.83 -9.83 9.76
CA VAL A 109 23.94 -10.79 9.60
C VAL A 109 23.46 -12.01 8.82
#